data_AF-A0A817KG79-F1
#
_entry.id   AF-A0A817KG79-F1
#
_cell.length_a   1.000
_cell.length_b   1.000
_cell.length_c   1.000
_cell.angle_alpha   90.00
_cell.angle_beta   90.00
_cell.angle_gamma   90.00
#
_symmetry.space_group_name_H-M   'P 1'
#
loop_
_entity.id
_entity.type
_entity.pdbx_description
1 polymer ?
#
loop_
_entity_poly.entity_id
_entity_poly.type
_entity_poly.pdbx_seq_one_letter_code
_entity_poly.pdbx_strand_id
1 'polypeptide(L)'
;MNNFSSNTTMSYNQWSIDKIIRIIILAIIMCVTLLGNSYIIFELFCRRRHRTRLHLFILNLCIDDLTICLCTMTSELFLLIFDQEWILGNIACKLTLYIQVVTLASTTFINVAMTYDR
;
A
#
# COMPACT_ATOMS: atom_id res chain seq x y z
N MET A 1 -27.27 34.48 -20.63
CA MET A 1 -27.02 34.08 -19.22
C MET A 1 -26.57 32.61 -19.21
N ASN A 2 -25.43 32.28 -19.86
CA ASN A 2 -25.12 30.88 -20.22
C ASN A 2 -23.71 30.41 -19.81
N ASN A 3 -22.92 31.24 -19.10
CA ASN A 3 -21.52 30.95 -18.77
C ASN A 3 -21.27 30.55 -17.31
N PHE A 4 -22.32 30.42 -16.49
CA PHE A 4 -22.17 30.08 -15.06
C PHE A 4 -22.34 28.57 -14.79
N SER A 5 -23.16 27.87 -15.58
CA SER A 5 -23.42 26.42 -15.42
C SER A 5 -22.27 25.52 -15.91
N SER A 6 -21.40 26.02 -16.80
CA SER A 6 -20.24 25.29 -17.32
C SER A 6 -19.07 25.22 -16.32
N ASN A 7 -18.96 26.16 -15.38
CA ASN A 7 -17.88 26.18 -14.40
C ASN A 7 -18.19 25.31 -13.16
N THR A 8 -19.46 25.24 -12.74
CA THR A 8 -19.89 24.41 -11.61
C THR A 8 -19.96 22.92 -11.96
N THR A 9 -20.33 22.57 -13.19
CA THR A 9 -20.32 21.17 -13.68
C THR A 9 -18.90 20.62 -13.83
N MET A 10 -17.94 21.42 -14.32
CA MET A 10 -16.54 20.99 -14.39
C MET A 10 -15.91 20.81 -13.00
N SER A 11 -16.21 21.67 -12.03
CA SER A 11 -15.65 21.55 -10.67
C SER A 11 -16.25 20.39 -9.86
N TYR A 12 -17.53 20.07 -10.02
CA TYR A 12 -18.18 18.92 -9.36
C TYR A 12 -17.68 17.58 -9.91
N ASN A 13 -17.57 17.47 -11.24
CA ASN A 13 -17.09 16.25 -11.88
C ASN A 13 -15.62 15.99 -11.54
N GLN A 14 -14.77 17.01 -11.47
CA GLN A 14 -13.34 16.83 -11.17
C GLN A 14 -13.11 16.14 -9.81
N TRP A 15 -13.77 16.59 -8.74
CA TRP A 15 -13.60 16.03 -7.39
C TRP A 15 -14.04 14.56 -7.28
N SER A 16 -15.11 14.17 -7.98
CA SER A 16 -15.55 12.77 -8.04
C SER A 16 -14.65 11.92 -8.94
N ILE A 17 -14.25 12.43 -10.10
CA ILE A 17 -13.42 11.71 -11.06
C ILE A 17 -12.02 11.45 -10.48
N ASP A 18 -11.42 12.42 -9.79
CA ASP A 18 -10.11 12.25 -9.16
C ASP A 18 -10.14 11.15 -8.09
N LYS A 19 -11.21 11.09 -7.27
CA LYS A 19 -11.42 10.00 -6.29
C LYS A 19 -11.59 8.64 -6.98
N ILE A 20 -12.40 8.56 -8.02
CA ILE A 20 -12.67 7.32 -8.75
C ILE A 20 -11.39 6.80 -9.42
N ILE A 21 -10.64 7.68 -10.10
CA ILE A 21 -9.36 7.33 -10.74
C ILE A 21 -8.37 6.82 -9.70
N ARG A 22 -8.27 7.49 -8.55
CA ARG A 22 -7.39 7.07 -7.46
C ARG A 22 -7.76 5.66 -6.97
N ILE A 23 -9.03 5.39 -6.71
CA ILE A 23 -9.52 4.07 -6.29
C ILE A 23 -9.20 2.99 -7.35
N ILE A 24 -9.39 3.30 -8.64
CA ILE A 24 -9.09 2.35 -9.73
C ILE A 24 -7.59 2.03 -9.78
N ILE A 25 -6.73 3.05 -9.74
CA ILE A 25 -5.27 2.86 -9.77
C ILE A 25 -4.83 2.02 -8.56
N LEU A 26 -5.38 2.33 -7.39
CA LEU A 26 -5.09 1.62 -6.15
C LEU A 26 -5.55 0.17 -6.17
N ALA A 27 -6.73 -0.11 -6.74
CA ALA A 27 -7.20 -1.46 -6.95
C ALA A 27 -6.28 -2.26 -7.89
N ILE A 28 -5.80 -1.62 -8.97
CA ILE A 28 -4.84 -2.26 -9.89
C ILE A 28 -3.53 -2.55 -9.17
N ILE A 29 -2.97 -1.56 -8.46
CA ILE A 29 -1.73 -1.74 -7.68
C ILE A 29 -1.92 -2.85 -6.66
N MET A 30 -3.03 -2.87 -5.92
CA MET A 30 -3.34 -3.92 -4.94
C MET A 30 -3.39 -5.30 -5.59
N CYS A 31 -4.06 -5.45 -6.73
CA CYS A 31 -4.10 -6.72 -7.46
C CYS A 31 -2.70 -7.15 -7.92
N VAL A 32 -1.90 -6.24 -8.48
CA VAL A 32 -0.53 -6.52 -8.93
C VAL A 32 0.35 -6.91 -7.75
N THR A 33 0.27 -6.19 -6.63
CA THR A 33 1.01 -6.46 -5.40
C THR A 33 0.60 -7.79 -4.78
N LEU A 34 -0.70 -8.12 -4.72
CA LEU A 34 -1.18 -9.40 -4.21
C LEU A 34 -0.75 -10.56 -5.11
N LEU A 35 -0.98 -10.47 -6.42
CA LEU A 35 -0.63 -11.53 -7.37
C LEU A 35 0.88 -11.72 -7.46
N GLY A 36 1.65 -10.63 -7.52
CA GLY A 36 3.11 -10.67 -7.57
C GLY A 36 3.71 -11.29 -6.31
N ASN A 37 3.32 -10.81 -5.12
CA ASN A 37 3.87 -11.31 -3.86
C ASN A 37 3.41 -12.73 -3.55
N SER A 38 2.16 -13.10 -3.84
CA SER A 38 1.67 -14.48 -3.64
C SER A 38 2.32 -15.47 -4.61
N TYR A 39 2.53 -15.07 -5.88
CA TYR A 39 3.24 -15.89 -6.85
C TYR A 39 4.69 -16.13 -6.45
N ILE A 40 5.38 -15.08 -5.97
CA ILE A 40 6.74 -15.20 -5.47
C ILE A 40 6.80 -16.15 -4.26
N ILE A 41 5.89 -16.02 -3.28
CA ILE A 41 5.81 -16.93 -2.14
C ILE A 41 5.55 -18.36 -2.59
N PHE A 42 4.67 -18.56 -3.58
CA PHE A 42 4.35 -19.88 -4.13
C PHE A 42 5.57 -20.54 -4.80
N GLU A 43 6.25 -19.81 -5.69
CA GLU A 43 7.47 -20.29 -6.37
C GLU A 43 8.56 -20.61 -5.35
N LEU A 44 8.67 -19.80 -4.30
CA LEU A 44 9.63 -19.94 -3.22
C LEU A 44 9.33 -21.18 -2.35
N PHE A 45 8.06 -21.47 -2.07
CA PHE A 45 7.63 -22.71 -1.43
C PHE A 45 7.89 -23.95 -2.30
N CYS A 46 7.73 -23.83 -3.62
CA CYS A 46 7.99 -24.92 -4.56
C CYS A 46 9.49 -25.24 -4.72
N ARG A 47 10.38 -24.24 -4.69
CA ARG A 47 11.84 -24.44 -4.84
C ARG A 47 12.57 -24.57 -3.51
N ARG A 48 12.30 -25.66 -2.78
CA ARG A 48 12.77 -25.92 -1.40
C ARG A 48 14.28 -26.18 -1.20
N ARG A 49 15.16 -26.00 -2.21
CA ARG A 49 16.49 -26.67 -2.23
C ARG A 49 17.70 -25.79 -1.89
N HIS A 50 17.68 -24.46 -2.03
CA HIS A 50 18.90 -23.66 -1.77
C HIS A 50 18.60 -22.18 -1.43
N ARG A 51 19.28 -21.66 -0.40
CA ARG A 51 19.43 -20.22 0.03
C ARG A 51 18.43 -19.69 1.08
N THR A 52 18.72 -19.98 2.34
CA THR A 52 18.07 -19.37 3.52
C THR A 52 18.08 -17.83 3.52
N ARG A 53 19.16 -17.18 3.06
CA ARG A 53 19.29 -15.70 3.11
C ARG A 53 18.37 -14.96 2.12
N LEU A 54 18.37 -15.37 0.85
CA LEU A 54 17.54 -14.74 -0.18
C LEU A 54 16.05 -15.01 0.05
N HIS A 55 15.73 -16.20 0.55
CA HIS A 55 14.37 -16.58 0.93
C HIS A 55 13.80 -15.65 2.01
N LEU A 56 14.58 -15.36 3.07
CA LEU A 56 14.17 -14.44 4.13
C LEU A 56 14.01 -12.99 3.62
N PHE A 57 14.90 -12.54 2.74
CA PHE A 57 14.78 -11.21 2.13
C PHE A 57 13.52 -11.04 1.30
N ILE A 58 13.25 -12.02 0.43
CA ILE A 58 12.08 -12.01 -0.44
C ILE A 58 10.80 -12.07 0.40
N LEU A 59 10.76 -12.93 1.42
CA LEU A 59 9.62 -13.00 2.34
C LEU A 59 9.38 -11.68 3.07
N ASN A 60 10.43 -11.05 3.58
CA ASN A 60 10.29 -9.76 4.27
C ASN A 60 9.75 -8.69 3.32
N LEU A 61 10.28 -8.60 2.09
CA LEU A 61 9.79 -7.68 1.08
C LEU A 61 8.29 -7.91 0.77
N CYS A 62 7.89 -9.18 0.57
CA CYS A 62 6.48 -9.51 0.33
C CYS A 62 5.57 -9.13 1.52
N ILE A 63 6.02 -9.35 2.76
CA ILE A 63 5.26 -8.99 3.97
C ILE A 63 5.14 -7.46 4.09
N ASP A 64 6.23 -6.74 3.83
CA ASP A 64 6.29 -5.29 3.86
C ASP A 64 5.30 -4.68 2.85
N ASP A 65 5.34 -5.16 1.60
CA ASP A 65 4.44 -4.70 0.53
C ASP A 65 2.97 -4.98 0.83
N LEU A 66 2.63 -6.18 1.32
CA LEU A 66 1.27 -6.52 1.71
C LEU A 66 0.77 -5.63 2.85
N THR A 67 1.62 -5.40 3.86
CA THR A 67 1.28 -4.59 5.03
C THR A 67 1.09 -3.12 4.65
N ILE A 68 2.01 -2.54 3.87
CA ILE A 68 1.92 -1.16 3.40
C ILE A 68 0.70 -0.99 2.48
N CYS A 69 0.47 -1.93 1.56
CA CYS A 69 -0.68 -1.90 0.66
C CYS A 69 -1.99 -1.94 1.46
N LEU A 70 -2.13 -2.88 2.40
CA LEU A 70 -3.32 -2.96 3.27
C LEU A 70 -3.52 -1.68 4.08
N CYS A 71 -2.48 -1.19 4.76
CA CYS A 71 -2.60 0.04 5.55
C CYS A 71 -2.99 1.25 4.70
N THR A 72 -2.44 1.36 3.48
CA THR A 72 -2.76 2.44 2.54
C THR A 72 -4.22 2.33 2.08
N MET A 73 -4.66 1.16 1.64
CA MET A 73 -6.05 0.95 1.20
C MET A 73 -7.06 1.17 2.33
N THR A 74 -6.77 0.64 3.52
CA THR A 74 -7.61 0.86 4.70
C THR A 74 -7.68 2.34 5.02
N SER A 75 -6.55 3.07 5.01
CA SER A 75 -6.53 4.52 5.27
C SER A 75 -7.34 5.30 4.24
N GLU A 76 -7.25 4.96 2.96
CA GLU A 76 -8.01 5.63 1.90
C GLU A 76 -9.51 5.37 1.98
N LEU A 77 -9.91 4.12 2.21
CA LEU A 77 -11.32 3.76 2.42
C LEU A 77 -11.88 4.48 3.65
N PHE A 78 -11.04 4.62 4.69
CA PHE A 78 -11.39 5.39 5.88
C PHE A 78 -11.68 6.86 5.57
N LEU A 79 -10.78 7.50 4.81
CA LEU A 79 -10.93 8.88 4.38
C LEU A 79 -12.17 9.11 3.53
N LEU A 80 -12.57 8.10 2.74
CA LEU A 80 -13.72 8.16 1.87
C LEU A 80 -15.04 8.04 2.65
N ILE A 81 -15.12 7.16 3.65
CA ILE A 81 -16.35 6.91 4.42
C ILE A 81 -16.69 8.09 5.34
N PHE A 82 -15.69 8.77 5.89
CA PHE A 82 -15.89 9.79 6.93
C PHE A 82 -15.89 11.23 6.41
N ASP A 83 -16.08 11.46 5.10
CA ASP A 83 -16.17 12.81 4.51
C ASP A 83 -15.01 13.75 4.93
N GLN A 84 -13.79 13.21 5.01
CA GLN A 84 -12.58 13.89 5.50
C GLN A 84 -12.61 14.37 6.97
N GLU A 85 -13.64 14.06 7.74
CA GLU A 85 -13.64 14.25 9.19
C GLU A 85 -13.03 13.02 9.89
N TRP A 86 -11.82 13.17 10.43
CA TRP A 86 -11.05 12.08 11.03
C TRP A 86 -11.56 11.68 12.41
N ILE A 87 -12.77 11.15 12.48
CA ILE A 87 -13.43 10.86 13.76
C ILE A 87 -13.07 9.48 14.32
N LEU A 88 -12.64 8.52 13.50
CA LEU A 88 -12.05 7.26 14.00
C LEU A 88 -10.57 7.41 14.42
N GLY A 89 -10.09 8.66 14.44
CA GLY A 89 -9.03 9.11 15.30
C GLY A 89 -7.70 9.31 14.61
N ASN A 90 -7.00 10.37 15.02
CA ASN A 90 -5.57 10.66 14.78
C ASN A 90 -4.63 9.45 15.02
N ILE A 91 -5.16 8.41 15.67
CA ILE A 91 -4.54 7.12 15.98
C ILE A 91 -4.31 6.30 14.71
N ALA A 92 -5.30 6.17 13.82
CA ALA A 92 -5.18 5.30 12.64
C ALA A 92 -4.09 5.77 11.67
N CYS A 93 -4.01 7.07 11.43
CA CYS A 93 -2.92 7.64 10.64
C CYS A 93 -1.57 7.56 11.34
N LYS A 94 -1.50 7.85 12.65
CA LYS A 94 -0.27 7.63 13.40
C LYS A 94 0.16 6.17 13.33
N LEU A 95 -0.80 5.24 13.34
CA LEU A 95 -0.55 3.81 13.24
C LEU A 95 -0.03 3.44 11.85
N THR A 96 -0.66 3.90 10.76
CA THR A 96 -0.17 3.67 9.39
C THR A 96 1.25 4.19 9.21
N LEU A 97 1.53 5.40 9.72
CA LEU A 97 2.85 6.01 9.62
C LEU A 97 3.86 5.30 10.52
N TYR A 98 3.45 4.85 11.71
CA TYR A 98 4.27 4.03 12.59
C TYR A 98 4.63 2.69 11.95
N ILE A 99 3.65 1.99 11.38
CA ILE A 99 3.86 0.73 10.66
C ILE A 99 4.83 0.94 9.51
N GLN A 100 4.65 1.96 8.67
CA GLN A 100 5.59 2.26 7.59
C GLN A 100 7.03 2.43 8.09
N VAL A 101 7.24 3.18 9.18
CA VAL A 101 8.57 3.39 9.76
C VAL A 101 9.15 2.09 10.32
N VAL A 102 8.34 1.29 11.03
CA VAL A 102 8.77 0.01 11.61
C VAL A 102 9.12 -0.99 10.51
N THR A 103 8.29 -1.10 9.48
CA THR A 103 8.51 -1.94 8.30
C THR A 103 9.83 -1.57 7.63
N LEU A 104 10.05 -0.27 7.35
CA LEU A 104 11.29 0.21 6.75
C LEU A 104 12.53 -0.09 7.62
N ALA A 105 12.41 0.08 8.94
CA ALA A 105 13.46 -0.29 9.87
C ALA A 105 13.75 -1.80 9.81
N SER A 106 12.72 -2.65 9.81
CA SER A 106 12.87 -4.11 9.66
C SER A 106 13.60 -4.49 8.37
N THR A 107 13.16 -3.96 7.21
CA THR A 107 13.79 -4.24 5.91
C THR A 107 15.26 -3.84 5.90
N THR A 108 15.58 -2.67 6.46
CA THR A 108 16.96 -2.17 6.51
C THR A 108 17.84 -3.03 7.42
N PHE A 109 17.36 -3.44 8.60
CA PHE A 109 18.07 -4.38 9.46
C PHE A 109 18.32 -5.72 8.77
N ILE A 110 17.32 -6.28 8.10
CA ILE A 110 17.46 -7.55 7.36
C ILE A 110 18.46 -7.40 6.22
N ASN A 111 18.42 -6.27 5.49
CA ASN A 111 19.38 -5.99 4.44
C ASN A 111 20.82 -5.91 4.99
N VAL A 112 21.01 -5.22 6.11
CA VAL A 112 22.31 -5.12 6.80
C VAL A 112 22.78 -6.48 7.31
N ALA A 113 21.91 -7.26 7.96
CA ALA A 113 22.21 -8.60 8.44
C ALA A 113 22.66 -9.51 7.28
N MET A 114 22.00 -9.42 6.12
CA MET A 114 22.45 -10.15 4.95
C MET A 114 23.82 -9.67 4.44
N THR A 115 24.12 -8.37 4.47
CA THR A 115 25.45 -7.87 4.06
C THR A 115 26.55 -8.26 5.03
N TYR A 116 26.22 -8.41 6.31
CA TYR A 116 27.16 -8.80 7.35
C TYR A 116 27.42 -10.32 7.36
N ASP A 117 26.39 -11.12 7.10
CA ASP A 117 26.49 -12.59 7.03
C ASP A 117 27.20 -13.05 5.74
N ARG A 118 27.28 -12.18 4.72
CA ARG A 118 28.04 -12.40 3.46
C ARG A 118 29.53 -12.34 3.70
#